data_AF-A0A497R4N5-F1
#
_entry.id   AF-A0A497R4N5-F1
#
_cell.length_a   1.000
_cell.length_b   1.000
_cell.length_c   1.000
_cell.angle_alpha   90.00
_cell.angle_beta   90.00
_cell.angle_gamma   90.00
#
_symmetry.space_group_name_H-M   'P 1'
#
loop_
_entity.id
_entity.type
_entity.pdbx_description
1 polymer ?
#
loop_
_entity_poly.entity_id
_entity_poly.type
_entity_poly.pdbx_seq_one_letter_code
_entity_poly.pdbx_strand_id
1 'polypeptide(L)'
;MTNIIIHNNDCWICGEIKHNMTTHHTLPRHLKPKKNVLVQVCEDCHKKITSQDITGLILFASKIEKLLRSSHNGLHKLNQMLQELDVKL
;
A
#
# COMPACT_ATOMS: atom_id res chain seq x y z
N MET A 1 16.93 -2.61 -2.83
CA MET A 1 15.51 -2.41 -3.17
C MET A 1 15.12 -1.05 -2.63
N THR A 2 14.76 -0.10 -3.50
CA THR A 2 14.39 1.26 -3.07
C THR A 2 12.93 1.23 -2.61
N ASN A 3 12.66 1.82 -1.46
CA ASN A 3 11.36 1.81 -0.81
C ASN A 3 10.72 3.20 -0.90
N ILE A 4 9.43 3.25 -1.24
CA ILE A 4 8.63 4.48 -1.21
C ILE A 4 7.80 4.44 0.07
N ILE A 5 8.00 5.38 0.98
CA ILE A 5 7.28 5.43 2.26
C ILE A 5 6.12 6.42 2.13
N ILE A 6 4.90 5.96 2.35
CA ILE A 6 3.72 6.81 2.46
C ILE A 6 3.54 7.17 3.93
N HIS A 7 3.72 8.46 4.24
CA HIS A 7 3.47 9.02 5.56
C HIS A 7 2.00 9.43 5.67
N ASN A 8 1.23 8.64 6.39
CA ASN A 8 -0.16 8.89 6.72
C ASN A 8 -0.32 8.87 8.24
N ASN A 9 -1.24 9.67 8.77
CA ASN A 9 -1.52 9.70 10.21
C ASN A 9 -2.50 8.59 10.65
N ASP A 10 -3.14 7.91 9.71
CA ASP A 10 -4.12 6.86 9.93
C ASP A 10 -3.55 5.47 9.61
N CYS A 11 -4.02 4.45 10.34
CA CYS A 11 -3.67 3.07 10.07
C CYS A 11 -4.20 2.68 8.71
N TRP A 12 -3.33 2.19 7.84
CA TRP A 12 -3.69 1.89 6.47
C TRP A 12 -4.73 0.77 6.34
N ILE A 13 -4.81 -0.14 7.32
CA ILE A 13 -5.81 -1.22 7.36
C ILE A 13 -7.13 -0.76 7.96
N CYS A 14 -7.13 -0.32 9.22
CA CYS A 14 -8.39 0.00 9.92
C CYS A 14 -8.88 1.45 9.72
N GLY A 15 -8.05 2.34 9.18
CA GLY A 15 -8.38 3.75 8.96
C GLY A 15 -8.36 4.62 10.22
N GLU A 16 -8.01 4.07 11.38
CA GLU A 16 -7.99 4.81 12.64
C GLU A 16 -6.61 5.43 12.91
N ILE A 17 -6.60 6.63 13.50
CA ILE A 17 -5.38 7.26 14.02
C ILE A 17 -5.00 6.57 15.33
N LYS A 18 -3.78 6.03 15.39
CA LYS A 18 -3.25 5.31 16.57
C LYS A 18 -1.87 5.85 16.92
N HIS A 19 -1.48 5.72 18.19
CA HIS A 19 -0.17 6.16 18.65
C HIS A 19 0.96 5.15 18.36
N ASN A 20 0.62 3.87 18.18
CA ASN A 20 1.56 2.76 17.95
C ASN A 20 1.61 2.36 16.47
N MET A 21 2.21 3.23 15.64
CA MET A 21 2.30 3.03 14.19
C MET A 21 3.62 2.35 13.79
N THR A 22 3.53 1.40 12.87
CA THR A 22 4.65 0.68 12.27
C THR A 22 4.56 0.75 10.75
N THR A 23 5.62 0.39 10.03
CA THR A 23 5.59 0.34 8.55
C THR A 23 5.45 -1.08 8.04
N HIS A 24 4.57 -1.28 7.05
CA HIS A 24 4.36 -2.57 6.40
C HIS A 24 4.54 -2.45 4.88
N HIS A 25 5.11 -3.49 4.26
CA HIS A 25 5.26 -3.57 2.80
C HIS A 25 3.93 -3.91 2.15
N THR A 26 3.47 -3.12 1.18
CA THR A 26 2.19 -3.41 0.48
C THR A 26 2.29 -4.64 -0.41
N LEU A 27 3.46 -4.91 -1.00
CA LEU A 27 3.73 -6.12 -1.77
C LEU A 27 4.55 -7.12 -0.95
N PRO A 28 4.18 -8.41 -0.93
CA PRO A 28 4.99 -9.45 -0.34
C PRO A 28 6.41 -9.53 -0.92
N ARG A 29 7.41 -9.73 -0.05
CA ARG A 29 8.83 -9.79 -0.46
C ARG A 29 9.13 -10.90 -1.48
N HIS A 30 8.39 -12.01 -1.44
CA HIS A 30 8.59 -13.15 -2.34
C HIS A 30 8.30 -12.80 -3.82
N LEU A 31 7.53 -11.75 -4.09
CA LEU A 31 7.29 -11.24 -5.43
C LEU A 31 8.47 -10.44 -6.00
N LYS A 32 9.56 -10.26 -5.21
CA LYS A 32 10.79 -9.55 -5.60
C LYS A 32 10.55 -8.23 -6.34
N PRO A 33 9.72 -7.31 -5.82
CA PRO A 33 9.44 -6.05 -6.51
C PRO A 33 10.71 -5.19 -6.63
N LYS A 34 10.92 -4.51 -7.77
CA LYS A 34 12.07 -3.59 -7.95
C LYS A 34 12.02 -2.42 -6.95
N LYS A 35 10.81 -1.92 -6.69
CA LYS A 35 10.48 -0.93 -5.66
C LYS A 35 9.24 -1.38 -4.91
N ASN A 36 9.20 -1.18 -3.60
CA ASN A 36 8.03 -1.51 -2.79
C ASN A 36 7.50 -0.26 -2.09
N VAL A 37 6.19 -0.24 -1.86
CA VAL A 37 5.53 0.83 -1.11
C VAL A 37 5.42 0.37 0.34
N LEU A 38 5.83 1.22 1.27
CA LEU A 38 5.56 1.03 2.69
C LEU A 38 4.45 1.95 3.13
N VAL A 39 3.51 1.40 3.89
CA VAL A 39 2.37 2.10 4.46
C VAL A 39 2.41 2.01 5.99
N GLN A 40 1.84 3.00 6.67
CA GLN A 40 1.74 2.96 8.13
C GLN A 40 0.58 2.06 8.57
N VAL A 41 0.83 1.18 9.53
CA VAL A 41 -0.14 0.24 10.09
C VAL A 41 0.04 0.19 11.60
N CYS A 42 -1.05 0.25 12.37
CA CYS A 42 -0.97 0.08 13.82
C CYS A 42 -0.50 -1.34 14.18
N GLU A 43 0.18 -1.50 15.32
CA GLU A 43 0.74 -2.80 15.72
C GLU A 43 -0.28 -3.94 15.75
N ASP A 44 -1.51 -3.68 16.19
CA ASP A 44 -2.57 -4.69 16.28
C ASP A 44 -2.99 -5.21 14.90
N CYS A 45 -3.05 -4.31 13.91
CA CYS A 45 -3.27 -4.70 12.53
C CYS A 45 -2.03 -5.41 11.98
N HIS A 46 -0.83 -4.92 12.25
CA HIS A 46 0.41 -5.51 11.74
C HIS A 46 0.62 -6.96 12.21
N LYS A 47 0.30 -7.28 13.46
CA LYS A 47 0.35 -8.64 14.00
C LYS A 47 -0.59 -9.63 13.28
N LYS A 48 -1.63 -9.12 12.63
CA LYS A 48 -2.61 -9.93 11.88
C LYS A 48 -2.20 -10.13 10.42
N ILE A 49 -1.30 -9.30 9.89
CA ILE A 49 -0.82 -9.43 8.51
C ILE A 49 0.32 -10.44 8.46
N THR A 50 0.23 -11.40 7.55
CA THR A 50 1.31 -12.35 7.28
C THR A 50 1.98 -12.07 5.94
N SER A 51 3.17 -12.62 5.72
CA SER A 51 3.89 -12.49 4.44
C SER A 51 3.22 -13.19 3.24
N GLN A 52 2.16 -13.95 3.50
CA GLN A 52 1.31 -14.62 2.51
C GLN A 52 -0.07 -13.97 2.40
N ASP A 53 -0.30 -12.88 3.14
CA ASP A 53 -1.63 -12.32 3.29
C ASP A 53 -2.07 -11.60 2.01
N ILE A 54 -2.83 -12.33 1.19
CA ILE A 54 -3.49 -11.82 -0.02
C ILE A 54 -4.45 -10.68 0.37
N THR A 55 -4.93 -10.64 1.62
CA THR A 55 -5.78 -9.55 2.13
C THR A 55 -5.09 -8.20 2.05
N GLY A 56 -3.77 -8.13 2.33
CA GLY A 56 -3.00 -6.89 2.21
C GLY A 56 -2.94 -6.39 0.76
N LEU A 57 -2.77 -7.32 -0.19
CA LEU A 57 -2.77 -7.02 -1.62
C LEU A 57 -4.16 -6.56 -2.10
N ILE A 58 -5.22 -7.23 -1.66
CA ILE A 58 -6.61 -6.89 -1.98
C ILE A 58 -6.96 -5.49 -1.43
N LEU A 59 -6.62 -5.21 -0.16
CA LEU A 59 -6.82 -3.89 0.45
C LEU A 59 -6.08 -2.79 -0.32
N PHE A 60 -4.89 -3.10 -0.85
CA PHE A 60 -4.11 -2.17 -1.67
C PHE A 60 -4.80 -1.88 -3.00
N ALA A 61 -5.24 -2.92 -3.70
CA ALA A 61 -6.01 -2.79 -4.91
C ALA A 61 -7.31 -1.99 -4.68
N SER A 62 -8.06 -2.28 -3.61
CA SER A 62 -9.32 -1.59 -3.29
C SER A 62 -9.11 -0.11 -2.93
N LYS A 63 -8.03 0.27 -2.22
CA LYS A 63 -7.72 1.68 -1.95
C LYS A 63 -7.35 2.43 -3.21
N ILE A 64 -6.56 1.82 -4.10
CA ILE A 64 -6.27 2.38 -5.43
C ILE A 64 -7.56 2.58 -6.21
N GLU A 65 -8.42 1.56 -6.27
CA GLU A 65 -9.70 1.63 -6.98
C GLU A 65 -10.60 2.75 -6.44
N LYS A 66 -10.68 2.92 -5.11
CA LYS A 66 -11.42 4.04 -4.52
C LYS A 66 -10.82 5.39 -4.92
N LEU A 67 -9.50 5.56 -4.87
CA LEU A 67 -8.84 6.79 -5.31
C LEU A 67 -9.13 7.09 -6.79
N LEU A 68 -9.18 6.05 -7.63
CA LEU A 68 -9.53 6.15 -9.04
C LEU A 68 -10.97 6.60 -9.26
N ARG A 69 -11.93 5.98 -8.56
CA ARG A 69 -13.36 6.30 -8.66
C ARG A 69 -13.71 7.70 -8.12
N SER A 70 -12.93 8.21 -7.18
CA SER A 70 -13.20 9.48 -6.49
C SER A 70 -12.68 10.72 -7.21
N SER A 71 -11.97 10.58 -8.34
CA SER A 71 -11.29 11.71 -8.96
C SER A 71 -11.30 11.64 -10.49
N HIS A 72 -11.72 12.72 -11.16
CA HIS A 72 -11.59 12.90 -12.62
C HIS A 72 -10.12 12.80 -13.10
N ASN A 73 -9.15 12.94 -12.18
CA ASN A 73 -7.70 12.82 -12.40
C ASN A 73 -7.09 11.52 -11.81
N GLY A 74 -7.92 10.60 -11.31
CA GLY A 74 -7.45 9.36 -10.68
C GLY A 74 -6.61 8.52 -11.64
N LEU A 75 -7.06 8.41 -12.89
CA LEU A 75 -6.38 7.66 -13.94
C LEU A 75 -4.95 8.18 -14.22
N HIS A 76 -4.75 9.49 -14.17
CA HIS A 76 -3.44 10.11 -14.38
C HIS A 76 -2.49 9.82 -13.21
N LYS A 77 -2.97 9.88 -11.97
CA LYS A 77 -2.17 9.51 -10.78
C LYS A 77 -1.82 8.02 -10.78
N LEU A 78 -2.74 7.16 -11.20
CA LEU A 78 -2.46 5.72 -11.35
C LEU A 78 -1.42 5.47 -12.42
N ASN A 79 -1.55 6.07 -13.60
CA ASN A 79 -0.56 5.91 -14.67
C ASN A 79 0.83 6.40 -14.23
N GLN A 80 0.90 7.48 -13.45
CA GLN A 80 2.15 7.95 -12.86
C GLN A 80 2.72 6.93 -11.86
N MET A 81 1.90 6.38 -10.96
CA MET A 81 2.31 5.32 -10.03
C MET A 81 2.74 4.04 -10.76
N LEU A 82 2.05 3.63 -11.82
CA LEU A 82 2.37 2.45 -12.63
C LEU A 82 3.66 2.63 -13.43
N GLN A 83 3.90 3.82 -13.99
CA GLN A 83 5.17 4.17 -14.64
C GLN A 83 6.33 4.16 -13.64
N GLU A 84 6.11 4.61 -12.40
CA GLU A 84 7.10 4.55 -11.32
C GLU A 84 7.40 3.12 -10.83
N LEU A 85 6.43 2.20 -11.01
CA LEU A 85 6.50 0.79 -10.62
C LEU A 85 7.17 -0.13 -11.66
N ASP A 86 7.40 0.33 -12.91
CA ASP A 86 8.07 -0.44 -13.98
C ASP A 86 7.54 -1.88 -14.11
N VAL A 87 6.20 -2.03 -14.09
CA VAL A 87 5.54 -3.32 -14.32
C VAL A 87 5.40 -3.51 -15.84
N LYS A 88 6.23 -4.38 -16.42
CA LYS A 88 5.96 -4.92 -17.75
C LYS A 88 4.79 -5.91 -17.61
N LEU A 89 3.67 -5.62 -18.28
CA LEU A 89 2.63 -6.60 -18.57
C LEU A 89 3.19 -7.68 -19.50
#